data_AF-A0A1J5FJY2-F1
#
_entry.id   AF-A0A1J5FJY2-F1
#
_cell.length_a   1.000
_cell.length_b   1.000
_cell.length_c   1.000
_cell.angle_alpha   90.00
_cell.angle_beta   90.00
_cell.angle_gamma   90.00
#
_symmetry.space_group_name_H-M   'P 1'
#
loop_
_entity.id
_entity.type
_entity.pdbx_description
1 polymer ?
#
loop_
_entity_poly.entity_id
_entity_poly.type
_entity_poly.pdbx_seq_one_letter_code
_entity_poly.pdbx_strand_id
1 'polypeptide(L)'
;MTLRKIAIKENSNIEYSSPELLFLGSSGQPYRGSLYIRFISKGETFDLRDFKQYITSLRQMTFNAEDIAYEIFTKIQSNILTESLGVVVDLSARGGIQQRVSFGVEFLPIKKANIFQVS
;
A
#
# COMPACT_ATOMS: atom_id res chain seq x y z
N MET A 1 2.45 -15.82 0.28
CA MET A 1 1.83 -15.67 -1.05
C MET A 1 2.79 -14.93 -1.98
N THR A 2 3.03 -15.41 -3.19
CA THR A 2 3.96 -14.77 -4.15
C THR A 2 3.19 -13.85 -5.07
N LEU A 3 3.72 -12.66 -5.38
CA LEU A 3 3.09 -11.75 -6.35
C LEU A 3 3.54 -12.16 -7.75
N ARG A 4 2.62 -12.54 -8.63
CA ARG A 4 2.99 -12.82 -10.03
C ARG A 4 3.42 -11.52 -10.71
N LYS A 5 4.50 -11.62 -11.47
CA LYS A 5 5.06 -10.53 -12.25
C LYS A 5 4.27 -10.34 -13.55
N ILE A 6 4.04 -9.09 -13.92
CA ILE A 6 3.42 -8.69 -15.19
C ILE A 6 4.41 -7.77 -15.91
N ALA A 7 4.71 -8.09 -17.17
CA ALA A 7 5.57 -7.26 -18.00
C ALA A 7 4.86 -5.94 -18.35
N ILE A 8 5.57 -4.83 -18.21
CA ILE A 8 5.11 -3.49 -18.60
C ILE A 8 6.27 -2.72 -19.23
N LYS A 9 5.99 -1.57 -19.82
CA LYS A 9 7.04 -0.71 -20.39
C LYS A 9 7.98 -0.23 -19.27
N GLU A 10 9.28 -0.37 -19.48
CA GLU A 10 10.30 0.16 -18.58
C GLU A 10 10.17 1.69 -18.41
N ASN A 11 10.57 2.20 -17.25
CA ASN A 11 10.44 3.61 -16.85
C ASN A 11 8.98 4.11 -16.76
N SER A 12 8.01 3.21 -16.68
CA SER A 12 6.61 3.58 -16.40
C SER A 12 6.46 4.00 -14.94
N ASN A 13 5.78 5.12 -14.71
CA ASN A 13 5.34 5.53 -13.38
C ASN A 13 4.10 4.73 -12.99
N ILE A 14 4.20 3.94 -11.92
CA ILE A 14 3.11 3.14 -11.39
C ILE A 14 2.63 3.76 -10.09
N GLU A 15 1.32 3.99 -10.00
CA GLU A 15 0.64 4.42 -8.79
C GLU A 15 -0.50 3.44 -8.50
N TYR A 16 -0.55 2.95 -7.27
CA TYR A 16 -1.63 2.12 -6.76
C TYR A 16 -2.21 2.76 -5.51
N SER A 17 -3.53 2.69 -5.38
CA SER A 17 -4.22 3.10 -4.16
C SER A 17 -5.32 2.11 -3.82
N SER A 18 -5.51 1.86 -2.53
CA SER A 18 -6.62 1.05 -2.03
C SER A 18 -7.09 1.55 -0.67
N PRO A 19 -8.39 1.80 -0.48
CA PRO A 19 -8.96 2.17 0.82
C PRO A 19 -9.24 0.94 1.71
N GLU A 20 -8.85 -0.27 1.28
CA GLU A 20 -9.26 -1.53 1.89
C GLU A 20 -8.20 -2.14 2.84
N LEU A 21 -7.21 -1.35 3.29
CA LEU A 21 -6.17 -1.86 4.19
C LEU A 21 -6.75 -2.11 5.59
N LEU A 22 -6.59 -3.33 6.08
CA LEU A 22 -7.03 -3.73 7.41
C LEU A 22 -6.09 -4.81 7.96
N PHE A 23 -5.67 -4.65 9.21
CA PHE A 23 -4.80 -5.57 9.95
C PHE A 23 -5.06 -5.45 11.46
N LEU A 24 -4.60 -6.40 12.27
CA LEU A 24 -4.80 -6.39 13.72
C LEU A 24 -3.68 -5.63 14.41
N GLY A 25 -4.03 -4.85 15.44
CA GLY A 25 -3.05 -4.36 16.41
C GLY A 25 -2.82 -5.39 17.52
N SER A 26 -1.78 -5.21 18.32
CA SER A 26 -1.44 -6.10 19.45
C SER A 26 -2.57 -6.28 20.47
N SER A 27 -3.49 -5.31 20.56
CA SER A 27 -4.70 -5.39 21.39
C SER A 27 -5.83 -6.23 20.78
N GLY A 28 -5.64 -6.79 19.58
CA GLY A 28 -6.67 -7.50 18.80
C GLY A 28 -7.65 -6.57 18.09
N GLN A 29 -7.65 -5.27 18.34
CA GLN A 29 -8.49 -4.34 17.61
C GLN A 29 -7.93 -4.08 16.20
N PRO A 30 -8.77 -4.04 15.16
CA PRO A 30 -8.32 -3.85 13.77
C PRO A 30 -7.96 -2.40 13.46
N TYR A 31 -6.77 -2.19 12.90
CA TYR A 31 -6.43 -0.95 12.20
C TYR A 31 -7.09 -0.96 10.83
N ARG A 32 -7.62 0.19 10.42
CA ARG A 32 -8.18 0.41 9.08
C ARG A 32 -7.42 1.56 8.45
N GLY A 33 -7.28 1.57 7.13
CA GLY A 33 -6.60 2.65 6.46
C GLY A 33 -6.65 2.58 4.94
N SER A 34 -6.04 3.59 4.32
CA SER A 34 -5.79 3.64 2.89
C SER A 34 -4.31 3.41 2.61
N LEU A 35 -4.02 2.53 1.66
CA LEU A 35 -2.69 2.23 1.16
C LEU A 35 -2.46 2.99 -0.15
N TYR A 36 -1.29 3.59 -0.28
CA TYR A 36 -0.80 4.21 -1.50
C TYR A 36 0.60 3.70 -1.78
N ILE A 37 0.87 3.39 -3.05
CA ILE A 37 2.15 2.88 -3.50
C ILE A 37 2.52 3.64 -4.76
N ARG A 38 3.78 4.03 -4.86
CA ARG A 38 4.34 4.64 -6.07
C ARG A 38 5.71 4.07 -6.36
N PHE A 39 6.00 3.80 -7.63
CA PHE A 39 7.34 3.42 -8.07
C PHE A 39 7.52 3.66 -9.58
N ILE A 40 8.78 3.63 -10.02
CA ILE A 40 9.18 3.55 -11.42
C ILE A 40 9.48 2.09 -11.74
N SER A 41 8.83 1.54 -12.77
CA SER A 41 9.01 0.14 -13.15
C SER A 41 10.32 -0.08 -13.92
N LYS A 42 11.04 -1.17 -13.59
CA LYS A 42 12.17 -1.68 -14.37
C LYS A 42 11.75 -2.75 -15.40
N GLY A 43 10.57 -2.56 -16.01
CA GLY A 43 10.00 -3.48 -17.01
C GLY A 43 9.00 -4.50 -16.43
N GLU A 44 8.75 -4.47 -15.12
CA GLU A 44 7.79 -5.33 -14.45
C GLU A 44 6.94 -4.60 -13.41
N THR A 45 5.74 -5.14 -13.17
CA THR A 45 4.83 -4.80 -12.07
C THR A 45 4.24 -6.08 -11.50
N PHE A 46 3.38 -5.99 -10.49
CA PHE A 46 2.67 -7.13 -9.92
C PHE A 46 1.23 -7.26 -10.46
N ASP A 47 0.72 -8.48 -10.50
CA ASP A 47 -0.68 -8.76 -10.75
C ASP A 47 -1.56 -8.16 -9.64
N LEU A 48 -2.55 -7.35 -10.02
CA LEU A 48 -3.42 -6.64 -9.07
C LEU A 48 -4.32 -7.58 -8.26
N ARG A 49 -4.71 -8.74 -8.80
CA ARG A 49 -5.53 -9.72 -8.08
C ARG A 49 -4.70 -10.37 -6.98
N ASP A 50 -3.47 -10.77 -7.30
CA ASP A 50 -2.55 -11.36 -6.32
C ASP A 50 -2.22 -10.35 -5.22
N PHE A 51 -1.98 -9.09 -5.60
CA PHE A 51 -1.72 -8.02 -4.64
C PHE A 51 -2.92 -7.74 -3.73
N LYS A 52 -4.14 -7.73 -4.29
CA LYS A 52 -5.37 -7.62 -3.50
C LYS A 52 -5.54 -8.78 -2.51
N GLN A 53 -5.21 -10.00 -2.93
CA GLN A 53 -5.23 -11.18 -2.05
C GLN A 53 -4.19 -11.06 -0.93
N TYR A 54 -2.98 -10.56 -1.22
CA TYR A 54 -1.99 -10.24 -0.20
C TYR A 54 -2.51 -9.21 0.81
N ILE A 55 -3.02 -8.06 0.36
CA ILE A 55 -3.58 -7.04 1.27
C ILE A 55 -4.74 -7.60 2.11
N THR A 56 -5.58 -8.44 1.52
CA THR A 56 -6.67 -9.10 2.25
C THR A 56 -6.16 -10.08 3.31
N SER A 57 -5.02 -10.74 3.08
CA SER A 57 -4.42 -11.65 4.05
C SER A 57 -3.88 -10.93 5.30
N LEU A 58 -3.50 -9.65 5.18
CA LEU A 58 -3.04 -8.84 6.32
C LEU A 58 -4.12 -8.68 7.41
N ARG A 59 -5.40 -8.90 7.08
CA ARG A 59 -6.52 -8.79 8.02
C ARG A 59 -6.43 -9.72 9.22
N GLN A 60 -5.71 -10.83 9.07
CA GLN A 60 -5.50 -11.82 10.14
C GLN A 60 -4.10 -11.70 10.77
N MET A 61 -3.30 -10.74 10.32
CA MET A 61 -1.94 -10.53 10.81
C MET A 61 -1.91 -9.40 11.82
N THR A 62 -1.01 -9.52 12.80
CA THR A 62 -0.81 -8.53 13.84
C THR A 62 0.43 -7.70 13.52
N PHE A 63 0.26 -6.38 13.42
CA PHE A 63 1.34 -5.42 13.22
C PHE A 63 1.18 -4.22 14.14
N ASN A 64 2.29 -3.54 14.45
CA ASN A 64 2.23 -2.17 14.93
C ASN A 64 1.88 -1.23 13.77
N ALA A 65 1.36 -0.06 14.09
CA ALA A 65 0.98 0.93 13.08
C ALA A 65 2.18 1.36 12.22
N GLU A 66 3.36 1.46 12.84
CA GLU A 66 4.61 1.91 12.24
C GLU A 66 5.20 0.89 11.26
N ASP A 67 4.93 -0.40 11.48
CA ASP A 67 5.57 -1.49 10.73
C ASP A 67 4.86 -1.82 9.41
N ILE A 68 3.58 -1.48 9.29
CA ILE A 68 2.75 -1.93 8.15
C ILE A 68 3.26 -1.40 6.80
N ALA A 69 3.77 -0.17 6.76
CA ALA A 69 4.32 0.41 5.53
C ALA A 69 5.60 -0.32 5.11
N TYR A 70 6.44 -0.70 6.08
CA TYR A 70 7.67 -1.44 5.85
C TYR A 70 7.40 -2.88 5.36
N GLU A 71 6.43 -3.57 5.97
CA GLU A 71 6.00 -4.91 5.55
C GLU A 71 5.57 -4.92 4.07
N ILE A 72 4.70 -3.98 3.68
CA ILE A 72 4.22 -3.88 2.29
C ILE A 72 5.36 -3.51 1.34
N PHE A 73 6.23 -2.59 1.73
CA PHE A 73 7.41 -2.20 0.95
C PHE A 73 8.30 -3.42 0.69
N THR A 74 8.66 -4.16 1.73
CA THR A 74 9.51 -5.35 1.66
C THR A 74 8.85 -6.44 0.82
N LYS A 75 7.53 -6.57 0.92
CA LYS A 75 6.78 -7.52 0.09
C LYS A 75 6.92 -7.21 -1.41
N ILE A 76 6.78 -5.95 -1.78
CA ILE A 76 6.89 -5.52 -3.18
C ILE A 76 8.32 -5.68 -3.67
N GLN A 77 9.30 -5.17 -2.91
CA GLN A 77 10.71 -5.20 -3.27
C GLN A 77 11.27 -6.62 -3.42
N SER A 78 10.78 -7.58 -2.63
CA SER A 78 11.18 -8.99 -2.74
C SER A 78 10.54 -9.73 -3.91
N ASN A 79 9.51 -9.17 -4.54
CA ASN A 79 8.76 -9.85 -5.62
C ASN A 79 8.93 -9.17 -6.98
N ILE A 80 9.18 -7.86 -7.05
CA ILE A 80 9.38 -7.11 -8.30
C ILE A 80 10.53 -6.10 -8.21
N LEU A 81 11.17 -5.84 -9.35
CA LEU A 81 12.21 -4.85 -9.54
C LEU A 81 11.59 -3.47 -9.81
N THR A 82 11.84 -2.57 -8.87
CA THR A 82 11.33 -1.20 -8.90
C THR A 82 12.45 -0.21 -8.63
N GLU A 83 12.30 0.99 -9.17
CA GLU A 83 13.08 2.16 -8.79
C GLU A 83 12.17 3.14 -8.04
N SER A 84 12.74 3.86 -7.07
CA SER A 84 12.02 4.86 -6.27
C SER A 84 10.70 4.37 -5.67
N LEU A 85 10.69 3.16 -5.11
CA LEU A 85 9.52 2.62 -4.43
C LEU A 85 9.23 3.45 -3.17
N GLY A 86 7.98 3.89 -3.06
CA GLY A 86 7.41 4.52 -1.88
C GLY A 86 6.11 3.83 -1.50
N VAL A 87 5.88 3.67 -0.20
CA VAL A 87 4.64 3.17 0.38
C VAL A 87 4.17 4.18 1.42
N VAL A 88 2.91 4.60 1.34
CA VAL A 88 2.26 5.47 2.33
C VAL A 88 0.96 4.81 2.79
N VAL A 89 0.73 4.83 4.09
CA VAL A 89 -0.48 4.32 4.74
C VAL A 89 -1.11 5.41 5.58
N ASP A 90 -2.36 5.74 5.27
CA ASP A 90 -3.21 6.60 6.08
C ASP A 90 -4.10 5.74 6.97
N LEU A 91 -3.81 5.66 8.26
CA LEU A 91 -4.65 4.94 9.22
C LEU A 91 -5.83 5.79 9.67
N SER A 92 -6.97 5.15 9.90
CA SER A 92 -8.15 5.76 10.53
C SER A 92 -7.84 6.14 11.97
N ALA A 93 -8.47 7.21 12.46
CA ALA A 93 -8.21 7.69 13.80
C ALA A 93 -8.51 6.65 14.89
N ARG A 94 -7.63 6.57 15.89
CA ARG A 94 -7.84 5.84 17.15
C ARG A 94 -7.58 6.78 18.31
N GLY A 95 -8.52 6.86 19.25
CA GLY A 95 -8.43 7.81 20.36
C GLY A 95 -8.34 9.27 19.89
N GLY A 96 -8.90 9.60 18.72
CA GLY A 96 -8.83 10.93 18.11
C GLY A 96 -7.54 11.25 17.34
N ILE A 97 -6.56 10.34 17.33
CA ILE A 97 -5.28 10.55 16.64
C ILE A 97 -5.29 9.81 15.30
N GLN A 98 -5.01 10.55 14.23
CA GLN A 98 -4.79 9.98 12.90
C GLN A 98 -3.30 9.81 12.65
N GLN A 99 -2.89 8.68 12.08
CA GLN A 99 -1.49 8.36 11.80
C GLN A 99 -1.30 8.17 10.29
N ARG A 100 -0.29 8.87 9.73
CA ARG A 100 0.25 8.58 8.41
C ARG A 100 1.62 7.97 8.59
N VAL A 101 1.84 6.80 7.99
CA VAL A 101 3.10 6.07 8.06
C VAL A 101 3.61 5.89 6.64
N SER A 102 4.90 6.09 6.43
CA SER A 102 5.55 6.01 5.13
C SER A 102 6.86 5.25 5.20
N PHE A 103 7.19 4.54 4.12
CA PHE A 103 8.48 3.87 3.96
C PHE A 103 8.95 3.96 2.50
N GLY A 104 10.26 4.10 2.29
CA GLY A 104 10.86 4.28 0.97
C GLY A 104 10.88 5.74 0.52
N VAL A 105 10.75 5.98 -0.78
CA VAL A 105 10.73 7.33 -1.34
C VAL A 105 9.46 8.06 -0.94
N GLU A 106 9.62 9.27 -0.41
CA GLU A 106 8.50 10.11 -0.03
C GLU A 106 7.71 10.59 -1.25
N PHE A 107 6.38 10.54 -1.14
CA PHE A 107 5.46 11.14 -2.10
C PHE A 107 4.18 11.55 -1.40
N LEU A 108 3.48 12.53 -1.97
CA LEU A 108 2.17 12.94 -1.48
C LEU A 108 1.09 12.08 -2.13
N PRO A 109 0.30 11.32 -1.36
CA PRO A 109 -0.84 10.59 -1.90
C PRO A 109 -1.86 11.57 -2.46
N ILE A 110 -2.15 11.47 -3.76
CA ILE A 110 -3.26 12.17 -4.35
C ILE A 110 -4.52 11.38 -4.00
N LYS A 111 -5.25 11.82 -2.96
CA LYS A 111 -6.61 11.34 -2.73
C LYS A 111 -7.45 11.81 -3.91
N LYS A 112 -7.68 10.93 -4.88
CA LYS A 112 -8.77 11.10 -5.84
C LYS A 112 -10.06 10.94 -5.03
N ALA A 113 -10.50 12.02 -4.40
CA ALA A 113 -11.91 12.13 -4.04
C ALA A 113 -12.70 11.82 -5.31
N ASN A 114 -13.78 11.06 -5.21
CA ASN A 114 -14.69 10.90 -6.33
C ASN A 114 -15.20 12.30 -6.71
N ILE A 115 -14.53 13.01 -7.62
CA ILE A 115 -14.95 14.30 -8.16
C ILE A 115 -16.07 14.00 -9.14
N PHE A 116 -17.23 13.65 -8.60
CA PHE A 116 -18.50 13.99 -9.21
C PHE A 116 -19.14 15.00 -8.26
N GLN A 117 -18.63 16.22 -8.27
CA GLN A 117 -19.48 17.37 -7.95
C GLN A 117 -20.38 17.57 -9.17
N VAL A 118 -21.61 17.07 -9.09
CA VAL A 118 -22.68 17.55 -9.96
C VAL A 118 -23.06 18.92 -9.40
N SER A 119 -22.73 19.96 -10.15
CA SER A 119 -23.21 21.34 -9.95
C SER A 119 -24.70 21.42 -10.18
#